data_AF-A0A453KWU3-F1
#
_entry.id   AF-A0A453KWU3-F1
#
_cell.length_a   1.000
_cell.length_b   1.000
_cell.length_c   1.000
_cell.angle_alpha   90.00
_cell.angle_beta   90.00
_cell.angle_gamma   90.00
#
_symmetry.space_group_name_H-M   'P 1'
#
loop_
_entity.id
_entity.type
_entity.pdbx_description
1 polymer ?
#
loop_
_entity_poly.entity_id
_entity_poly.type
_entity_poly.pdbx_seq_one_letter_code
_entity_poly.pdbx_strand_id
1 'polypeptide(L)'
;MNCLAFCHRFPLLSKSSKLQKLVLKATEKGTDDVHIDDLPGGAKGFEICAKFCYGMVVTLSPHNVVAARCAAEYLGMTEDMDKGNLIFKIEVFINSSILRSWKDSIIVLLSTKALLPWSEELKVVGRCIDAIASKTSVDPANVSWSYSYNKKGVACTEIIESAGKTSVAPKDWWVEDLCELDVDLYKRVMVAIKSKGRMSPDLIGEALKAYAVRWLPDSYDALVADDYMRRNQCLVETIIWLLPSDKSSGCSCRFLLKLLKVAILVGSGDHVKEELMRRISFQLHKASVKDLLLPAASPSEGMHDVRLVHNLVQRFVARTALSHNGDFVEKSDEKMIELNFEQESTLALGELVDGYLSEVAADPDLEFSTFVELATAVPEAARPVHDGLYYAVDAYIKEHPDINKADKKKICGLIDVKKLSTDACVHATQNDRLPLRVVVQVLFFQQLRAGSSSVPAPTDGGEHACAKPVQEQSEHCERRIPRHPNKLDKQVTSLSARGEGEDRHVELRGGRNSFKDQLGGLLLQSRSRRIFDKLWSSKGHGENGKGSETSGSSQSPPSTAKPTEVKPSPLPPLRNRRYSVS
;
A
#
# COMPACT_ATOMS: atom_id res chain seq x y z
N MET A 1 26.84 22.25 20.47
CA MET A 1 26.74 23.72 20.61
C MET A 1 26.68 24.02 22.09
N ASN A 2 27.58 24.86 22.60
CA ASN A 2 27.54 25.28 24.00
C ASN A 2 26.61 26.50 24.10
N CYS A 3 25.61 26.43 24.98
CA CYS A 3 24.70 27.53 25.26
C CYS A 3 25.04 28.14 26.62
N LEU A 4 25.07 29.46 26.70
CA LEU A 4 25.26 30.20 27.94
C LEU A 4 23.95 30.90 28.32
N ALA A 5 23.57 30.79 29.59
CA ALA A 5 22.39 31.44 30.13
C ALA A 5 22.74 32.08 31.48
N PHE A 6 22.39 33.36 31.64
CA PHE A 6 22.58 34.09 32.90
C PHE A 6 21.31 34.01 33.72
N CYS A 7 21.42 33.55 34.97
CA CYS A 7 20.27 33.35 35.86
C CYS A 7 20.60 33.74 37.30
N HIS A 8 19.59 34.24 38.00
CA HIS A 8 19.61 34.42 39.45
C HIS A 8 19.49 33.07 40.17
N ARG A 9 20.27 32.90 41.25
CA ARG A 9 20.32 31.66 42.03
C ARG A 9 18.98 31.35 42.70
N PHE A 10 18.43 32.29 43.45
CA PHE A 10 17.29 32.03 44.33
C PHE A 10 16.06 31.42 43.63
N PRO A 11 15.58 31.96 42.48
CA PRO A 11 14.43 31.38 41.78
C PRO A 11 14.68 29.94 41.34
N LEU A 12 15.86 29.66 40.77
CA LEU A 12 16.24 28.33 40.30
C LEU A 12 16.35 27.31 41.44
N LEU A 13 17.01 27.70 42.53
CA LEU A 13 17.22 26.83 43.67
C LEU A 13 15.91 26.45 44.35
N SER A 14 14.93 27.35 44.39
CA SER A 14 13.64 27.05 45.04
C SER A 14 12.84 25.92 44.37
N LYS A 15 13.07 25.63 43.08
CA LYS A 15 12.26 24.69 42.30
C LYS A 15 13.02 23.48 41.74
N SER A 16 14.36 23.45 41.80
CA SER A 16 15.17 22.38 41.21
C SER A 16 16.19 21.83 42.20
N SER A 17 16.03 20.55 42.55
CA SER A 17 16.96 19.83 43.43
C SER A 17 18.34 19.62 42.78
N LYS A 18 18.40 19.42 41.46
CA LYS A 18 19.66 19.24 40.73
C LYS A 18 20.46 20.54 40.70
N LEU A 19 19.82 21.66 40.39
CA LEU A 19 20.49 22.97 40.38
C LEU A 19 20.98 23.37 41.77
N GLN A 20 20.24 23.05 42.84
CA GLN A 20 20.75 23.20 44.21
C GLN A 20 22.08 22.49 44.40
N LYS A 21 22.16 21.20 44.05
CA LYS A 21 23.40 20.41 44.19
C LYS A 21 24.54 20.95 43.34
N LEU A 22 24.26 21.39 42.11
CA LEU A 22 25.27 21.91 41.19
C LEU A 22 25.81 23.28 41.62
N VAL A 23 24.92 24.20 42.04
CA VAL A 23 25.31 25.53 42.53
C VAL A 23 26.10 25.42 43.83
N LEU A 24 25.74 24.51 44.74
CA LEU A 24 26.51 24.25 45.96
C LEU A 24 27.94 23.81 45.63
N LYS A 25 28.10 22.84 44.72
CA LYS A 25 29.43 22.38 44.26
C LYS A 25 30.24 23.47 43.55
N ALA A 26 29.59 24.36 42.79
CA ALA A 26 30.26 25.48 42.14
C ALA A 26 30.74 26.51 43.18
N THR A 27 29.91 26.79 44.20
CA THR A 27 30.24 27.68 45.31
C THR A 27 31.43 27.14 46.12
N GLU A 28 31.47 25.83 46.39
CA GLU A 28 32.62 25.16 47.04
C GLU A 28 33.93 25.31 46.25
N LYS A 29 33.84 25.38 44.91
CA LYS A 29 34.98 25.57 44.01
C LYS A 29 35.35 27.05 43.79
N GLY A 30 34.60 27.98 44.38
CA GLY A 30 34.80 29.43 44.20
C GLY A 30 34.41 29.95 42.81
N THR A 31 33.55 29.24 42.08
CA THR A 31 33.11 29.62 40.74
C THR A 31 31.61 29.89 40.71
N ASP A 32 31.18 30.90 39.95
CA ASP A 32 29.76 31.18 39.74
C ASP A 32 29.17 30.40 38.54
N ASP A 33 30.04 29.77 37.74
CA ASP A 33 29.68 29.02 36.56
C ASP A 33 29.21 27.60 36.90
N VAL A 34 28.02 27.23 36.43
CA VAL A 34 27.45 25.89 36.58
C VAL A 34 27.38 25.21 35.23
N HIS A 35 28.06 24.07 35.11
CA HIS A 35 27.99 23.23 33.91
C HIS A 35 26.85 22.21 34.03
N ILE A 36 26.03 22.12 32.98
CA ILE A 36 24.95 21.16 32.85
C ILE A 36 25.21 20.32 31.61
N ASP A 37 25.69 19.11 31.83
CA ASP A 37 26.00 18.16 30.77
C ASP A 37 24.74 17.46 30.26
N ASP A 38 24.63 17.32 28.94
CA ASP A 38 23.65 16.48 28.24
C ASP A 38 22.19 16.66 28.67
N LEU A 39 21.76 17.91 28.91
CA LEU A 39 20.37 18.20 29.27
C LEU A 39 19.41 17.74 28.16
N PRO A 40 18.50 16.78 28.44
CA PRO A 40 17.50 16.37 27.45
C PRO A 40 16.54 17.52 27.14
N GLY A 41 16.23 17.71 25.86
CA GLY A 41 15.47 18.87 25.37
C GLY A 41 16.31 20.13 25.13
N GLY A 42 17.60 20.10 25.49
CA GLY A 42 18.57 21.15 25.23
C GLY A 42 18.18 22.52 25.79
N ALA A 43 18.68 23.57 25.17
CA ALA A 43 18.45 24.95 25.61
C ALA A 43 16.96 25.34 25.68
N LYS A 44 16.13 24.82 24.76
CA LYS A 44 14.68 25.09 24.76
C LYS A 44 13.98 24.46 25.96
N GLY A 45 14.35 23.23 26.32
CA GLY A 45 13.87 22.56 27.53
C GLY A 45 14.30 23.32 28.79
N PHE A 46 15.56 23.77 28.84
CA PHE A 46 16.08 24.59 29.94
C PHE A 46 15.33 25.91 30.07
N GLU A 47 15.11 26.64 28.97
CA GLU A 47 14.41 27.92 28.97
C GLU A 47 13.01 27.80 29.58
N ILE A 48 12.28 26.74 29.24
CA ILE A 48 10.97 26.43 29.83
C ILE A 48 11.08 26.22 31.34
N CYS A 49 12.04 25.41 31.79
CA CYS A 49 12.27 25.14 33.21
C CYS A 49 12.67 26.41 33.97
N ALA A 50 13.57 27.22 33.39
CA ALA A 50 14.01 28.47 33.98
C ALA A 50 12.85 29.46 34.11
N LYS A 51 12.08 29.71 33.03
CA LYS A 51 10.88 30.57 33.07
C LYS A 51 9.92 30.17 34.19
N PHE A 52 9.68 28.87 34.35
CA PHE A 52 8.86 28.36 35.46
C PHE A 52 9.43 28.73 36.82
N CYS A 53 10.74 28.56 37.04
CA CYS A 53 11.41 28.92 38.29
C CYS A 53 11.27 30.41 38.63
N TYR A 54 11.22 31.29 37.62
CA TYR A 54 10.97 32.73 37.79
C TYR A 54 9.50 33.09 38.01
N GLY A 55 8.59 32.11 38.07
CA GLY A 55 7.15 32.35 38.18
C GLY A 55 6.52 32.89 36.90
N MET A 56 7.20 32.79 35.76
CA MET A 56 6.66 33.19 34.47
C MET A 56 5.68 32.12 33.96
N VAL A 57 4.67 32.55 33.20
CA VAL A 57 3.75 31.62 32.55
C VAL A 57 4.49 30.86 31.44
N VAL A 58 4.45 29.53 31.53
CA VAL A 58 5.01 28.63 30.53
C VAL A 58 3.89 28.09 29.66
N THR A 59 4.03 28.21 28.34
CA THR A 59 3.11 27.64 27.36
C THR A 59 3.56 26.23 26.95
N LEU A 60 2.81 25.23 27.37
CA LEU A 60 3.01 23.85 26.94
C LEU A 60 2.20 23.56 25.68
N SER A 61 2.80 22.86 24.73
CA SER A 61 2.19 22.42 23.48
C SER A 61 2.67 21.02 23.12
N PRO A 62 1.98 20.33 22.19
CA PRO A 62 2.41 19.02 21.70
C PRO A 62 3.85 19.00 21.17
N HIS A 63 4.36 20.13 20.69
CA HIS A 63 5.69 20.24 20.09
C HIS A 63 6.83 20.43 21.12
N ASN A 64 6.52 20.92 22.33
CA ASN A 64 7.55 21.23 23.34
C ASN A 64 7.42 20.41 24.64
N VAL A 65 6.28 19.75 24.86
CA VAL A 65 5.96 19.09 26.13
C VAL A 65 6.94 17.96 26.47
N VAL A 66 7.42 17.19 25.50
CA VAL A 66 8.37 16.09 25.76
C VAL A 66 9.73 16.63 26.18
N ALA A 67 10.22 17.67 25.50
CA ALA A 67 11.48 18.32 25.85
C ALA A 67 11.40 18.94 27.26
N ALA A 68 10.29 19.63 27.56
CA ALA A 68 10.04 20.18 28.90
C ALA A 68 9.96 19.07 29.97
N ARG A 69 9.28 17.96 29.67
CA ARG A 69 9.14 16.81 30.59
C ARG A 69 10.48 16.18 30.92
N CYS A 70 11.33 15.96 29.93
CA CYS A 70 12.64 15.35 30.12
C CYS A 70 13.60 16.32 30.85
N ALA A 71 13.61 17.60 30.46
CA ALA A 71 14.43 18.61 31.14
C ALA A 71 14.02 18.77 32.62
N ALA A 72 12.72 18.82 32.91
CA ALA A 72 12.22 18.94 34.27
C ALA A 72 12.58 17.70 35.13
N GLU A 73 12.57 16.50 34.55
CA GLU A 73 13.06 15.28 35.22
C GLU A 73 14.54 15.40 35.56
N TYR A 74 15.36 15.74 34.56
CA TYR A 74 16.81 15.87 34.72
C TYR A 74 17.16 16.88 35.83
N LEU A 75 16.42 17.99 35.86
CA LEU A 75 16.59 19.06 36.85
C LEU A 75 15.96 18.74 38.21
N GLY A 76 15.25 17.61 38.34
CA GLY A 76 14.61 17.18 39.58
C GLY A 76 13.59 18.19 40.09
N MET A 77 12.72 18.67 39.19
CA MET A 77 11.64 19.61 39.48
C MET A 77 10.36 18.89 39.96
N THR A 78 10.50 18.14 41.06
CA THR A 78 9.45 17.28 41.64
C THR A 78 8.56 18.05 42.63
N GLU A 79 7.44 17.43 43.03
CA GLU A 79 6.55 18.00 44.04
C GLU A 79 7.17 18.08 45.44
N ASP A 80 8.23 17.29 45.70
CA ASP A 80 8.97 17.34 46.98
C ASP A 80 9.68 18.68 47.18
N MET A 81 10.08 19.32 46.08
CA MET A 81 10.72 20.64 46.10
C MET A 81 9.70 21.77 46.27
N ASP A 82 8.55 21.64 45.61
CA ASP A 82 7.52 22.66 45.57
C ASP A 82 6.17 22.04 45.19
N LYS A 83 5.11 22.36 45.92
CA LYS A 83 3.79 21.81 45.61
C LYS A 83 3.32 22.29 44.22
N GLY A 84 2.96 21.35 43.34
CA GLY A 84 2.57 21.69 41.98
C GLY A 84 3.74 22.18 41.12
N ASN A 85 4.95 21.64 41.35
CA ASN A 85 6.12 21.90 40.52
C ASN A 85 5.89 21.48 39.05
N LEU A 86 6.87 21.81 38.20
CA LEU A 86 6.74 21.70 36.76
C LEU A 86 6.42 20.27 36.27
N ILE A 87 7.04 19.22 36.85
CA ILE A 87 6.75 17.84 36.46
C ILE A 87 5.27 17.51 36.65
N PHE A 88 4.69 17.84 37.80
CA PHE A 88 3.27 17.60 38.08
C PHE A 88 2.36 18.32 37.07
N LYS A 89 2.64 19.60 36.80
CA LYS A 89 1.86 20.39 35.83
C LYS A 89 1.94 19.81 34.41
N ILE A 90 3.12 19.36 33.99
CA ILE A 90 3.31 18.71 32.69
C ILE A 90 2.55 17.38 32.65
N GLU A 91 2.60 16.58 33.71
CA GLU A 91 1.87 15.30 33.77
C GLU A 91 0.35 15.51 33.70
N VAL A 92 -0.19 16.52 34.40
CA VAL A 92 -1.60 16.91 34.27
C VAL A 92 -1.94 17.29 32.83
N PHE A 93 -1.11 18.10 32.17
CA PHE A 93 -1.32 18.51 30.78
C PHE A 93 -1.26 17.32 29.80
N ILE A 94 -0.30 16.41 29.97
CA ILE A 94 -0.20 15.19 29.15
C ILE A 94 -1.48 14.36 29.30
N ASN A 95 -1.93 14.09 30.52
CA ASN A 95 -3.08 13.21 30.78
C ASN A 95 -4.43 13.84 30.41
N SER A 96 -4.58 15.16 30.61
CA SER A 96 -5.86 15.86 30.39
C SER A 96 -6.03 16.40 28.97
N SER A 97 -4.94 16.72 28.26
CA SER A 97 -5.00 17.34 26.93
C SER A 97 -4.40 16.42 25.86
N ILE A 98 -3.09 16.13 25.95
CA ILE A 98 -2.36 15.41 24.89
C ILE A 98 -2.95 14.02 24.65
N LEU A 99 -3.08 13.22 25.70
CA LEU A 99 -3.57 11.84 25.60
C LEU A 99 -5.07 11.76 25.32
N ARG A 100 -5.80 12.88 25.35
CA ARG A 100 -7.22 12.95 24.95
C ARG A 100 -7.41 13.38 23.50
N SER A 101 -6.46 14.14 22.95
CA SER A 101 -6.46 14.57 21.55
C SER A 101 -5.82 13.53 20.62
N TRP A 102 -6.40 13.31 19.44
CA TRP A 102 -5.85 12.39 18.43
C TRP A 102 -4.54 12.94 17.85
N LYS A 103 -4.60 14.13 17.25
CA LYS A 103 -3.46 14.79 16.61
C LYS A 103 -2.31 15.05 17.59
N ASP A 104 -2.62 15.53 18.79
CA ASP A 104 -1.58 15.86 19.76
C ASP A 104 -0.84 14.62 20.25
N SER A 105 -1.54 13.48 20.39
CA SER A 105 -0.90 12.21 20.73
C SER A 105 0.10 11.77 19.66
N ILE A 106 -0.21 11.99 18.37
CA ILE A 106 0.68 11.64 17.25
C ILE A 106 1.87 12.61 17.18
N ILE A 107 1.62 13.92 17.30
CA ILE A 107 2.69 14.93 17.29
C ILE A 107 3.69 14.69 18.43
N VAL A 108 3.16 14.43 19.64
CA VAL A 108 4.00 14.10 20.79
C VAL A 108 4.80 12.84 20.54
N LEU A 109 4.16 11.77 20.03
CA LEU A 109 4.85 10.52 19.68
C LEU A 109 6.00 10.75 18.70
N LEU A 110 5.80 11.53 17.63
CA LEU A 110 6.86 11.88 16.67
C LEU A 110 8.03 12.63 17.32
N SER A 111 7.75 13.52 18.27
CA SER A 111 8.78 14.31 18.96
C SER A 111 9.66 13.48 19.91
N THR A 112 9.19 12.30 20.35
CA THR A 112 9.91 11.47 21.32
C THR A 112 11.23 10.92 20.80
N LYS A 113 11.34 10.68 19.49
CA LYS A 113 12.54 10.07 18.87
C LYS A 113 13.81 10.87 19.11
N ALA A 114 13.71 12.20 19.14
CA ALA A 114 14.84 13.10 19.40
C ALA A 114 15.30 13.12 20.86
N LEU A 115 14.58 12.44 21.76
CA LEU A 115 14.77 12.50 23.22
C LEU A 115 14.92 11.11 23.84
N LEU A 116 15.28 10.10 23.05
CA LEU A 116 15.65 8.79 23.57
C LEU A 116 16.98 8.88 24.36
N PRO A 117 17.14 8.12 25.47
CA PRO A 117 16.20 7.14 26.04
C PRO A 117 15.13 7.75 26.98
N TRP A 118 15.25 9.02 27.37
CA TRP A 118 14.39 9.66 28.37
C TRP A 118 12.90 9.52 28.08
N SER A 119 12.48 9.69 26.82
CA SER A 119 11.06 9.58 26.47
C SER A 119 10.45 8.17 26.70
N GLU A 120 11.27 7.11 26.64
CA GLU A 120 10.85 5.73 26.95
C GLU A 120 10.82 5.49 28.45
N GLU A 121 11.87 5.89 29.18
CA GLU A 121 11.97 5.72 30.63
C GLU A 121 10.84 6.46 31.37
N LEU A 122 10.47 7.64 30.86
CA LEU A 122 9.34 8.44 31.35
C LEU A 122 7.98 7.97 30.82
N LYS A 123 7.96 6.85 30.07
CA LYS A 123 6.78 6.18 29.54
C LYS A 123 5.90 7.08 28.66
N VAL A 124 6.45 8.14 28.08
CA VAL A 124 5.69 9.04 27.20
C VAL A 124 5.32 8.30 25.91
N VAL A 125 6.27 7.56 25.34
CA VAL A 125 6.07 6.77 24.12
C VAL A 125 4.93 5.76 24.29
N GLY A 126 5.01 4.91 25.33
CA GLY A 126 3.99 3.89 25.62
C GLY A 126 2.60 4.50 25.84
N ARG A 127 2.51 5.58 26.63
CA ARG A 127 1.23 6.26 26.88
C ARG A 127 0.61 6.84 25.61
N CYS A 128 1.40 7.42 24.72
CA CYS A 128 0.91 7.93 23.43
C CYS A 128 0.43 6.78 22.53
N ILE A 129 1.18 5.67 22.46
CA ILE A 129 0.79 4.48 21.69
C ILE A 129 -0.53 3.91 22.20
N ASP A 130 -0.67 3.75 23.52
CA ASP A 130 -1.89 3.24 24.15
C ASP A 130 -3.08 4.16 23.92
N ALA A 131 -2.87 5.48 24.00
CA ALA A 131 -3.87 6.46 23.67
C ALA A 131 -4.30 6.30 22.20
N ILE A 132 -3.37 6.33 21.24
CA ILE A 132 -3.66 6.16 19.80
C ILE A 132 -4.42 4.86 19.55
N ALA A 133 -3.96 3.73 20.08
CA ALA A 133 -4.61 2.44 19.90
C ALA A 133 -6.04 2.41 20.48
N SER A 134 -6.23 2.97 21.68
CA SER A 134 -7.55 3.07 22.30
C SER A 134 -8.49 3.97 21.49
N LYS A 135 -7.94 5.03 20.90
CA LYS A 135 -8.69 5.97 20.06
C LYS A 135 -9.17 5.36 18.75
N THR A 136 -8.31 4.61 18.07
CA THR A 136 -8.72 3.89 16.84
C THR A 136 -9.86 2.92 17.12
N SER A 137 -9.94 2.35 18.32
CA SER A 137 -10.97 1.37 18.71
C SER A 137 -12.37 1.96 18.94
N VAL A 138 -12.53 3.29 18.86
CA VAL A 138 -13.82 3.97 19.02
C VAL A 138 -14.66 3.80 17.75
N ASP A 139 -15.97 3.55 17.92
CA ASP A 139 -16.91 3.50 16.81
C ASP A 139 -16.82 4.80 15.98
N PRO A 140 -16.66 4.72 14.64
CA PRO A 140 -16.63 5.91 13.78
C PRO A 140 -17.82 6.87 13.96
N ALA A 141 -18.97 6.41 14.47
CA ALA A 141 -20.10 7.26 14.82
C ALA A 141 -19.83 8.18 16.03
N ASN A 142 -18.91 7.79 16.91
CA ASN A 142 -18.55 8.51 18.14
C ASN A 142 -17.24 9.31 18.00
N VAL A 143 -16.71 9.40 16.79
CA VAL A 143 -15.49 10.14 16.49
C VAL A 143 -15.77 11.64 16.52
N SER A 144 -15.25 12.32 17.54
CA SER A 144 -15.41 13.77 17.76
C SER A 144 -14.12 14.58 17.64
N TRP A 145 -13.00 13.93 17.33
CA TRP A 145 -11.70 14.58 17.13
C TRP A 145 -11.43 14.96 15.67
N SER A 146 -10.47 15.86 15.49
CA SER A 146 -9.94 16.21 14.16
C SER A 146 -9.00 15.13 13.63
N TYR A 147 -9.13 14.81 12.33
CA TYR A 147 -8.30 13.84 11.61
C TYR A 147 -8.02 14.34 10.19
N SER A 148 -6.93 13.89 9.56
CA SER A 148 -6.70 14.20 8.14
C SER A 148 -7.23 13.07 7.25
N TYR A 149 -8.06 13.42 6.27
CA TYR A 149 -8.62 12.44 5.35
C TYR A 149 -8.62 12.97 3.92
N ASN A 150 -7.81 12.35 3.06
CA ASN A 150 -7.62 12.75 1.66
C ASN A 150 -7.80 11.56 0.73
N LYS A 151 -9.03 11.05 0.58
CA LYS A 151 -9.31 9.97 -0.37
C LYS A 151 -9.84 10.55 -1.69
N LYS A 152 -9.00 10.49 -2.74
CA LYS A 152 -9.27 10.76 -4.17
C LYS A 152 -10.07 12.04 -4.49
N GLY A 153 -9.38 13.07 -4.97
CA GLY A 153 -9.95 14.07 -5.88
C GLY A 153 -10.89 15.13 -5.29
N VAL A 154 -11.18 15.07 -3.99
CA VAL A 154 -11.79 16.20 -3.27
C VAL A 154 -10.84 16.55 -2.15
N ALA A 155 -10.19 17.71 -2.27
CA ALA A 155 -9.53 18.34 -1.13
C ALA A 155 -10.64 18.75 -0.16
N CYS A 156 -11.07 17.85 0.72
CA CYS A 156 -11.78 18.24 1.92
C CYS A 156 -10.74 18.80 2.90
N THR A 157 -10.26 20.00 2.61
CA THR A 157 -9.79 20.95 3.63
C THR A 157 -11.00 21.56 4.33
N GLU A 158 -12.03 20.76 4.61
CA GLU A 158 -13.00 21.13 5.62
C GLU A 158 -12.35 20.76 6.95
N ILE A 159 -11.75 21.77 7.57
CA ILE A 159 -11.73 21.82 9.02
C ILE A 159 -13.20 21.62 9.40
N ILE A 160 -13.58 20.44 9.90
CA ILE A 160 -14.93 20.19 10.40
C ILE A 160 -15.05 20.98 11.71
N GLU A 161 -15.18 22.29 11.59
CA GLU A 161 -15.82 23.12 12.59
C GLU A 161 -17.32 22.92 12.39
N SER A 162 -17.93 22.29 13.39
CA SER A 162 -19.32 21.93 13.53
C SER A 162 -20.31 22.94 12.91
N ALA A 163 -20.83 22.63 11.72
CA ALA A 163 -22.05 23.23 11.20
C ALA A 163 -22.87 22.20 10.41
N GLY A 164 -23.74 21.46 11.12
CA GLY A 164 -25.05 21.07 10.57
C GLY A 164 -25.20 19.80 9.73
N LYS A 165 -24.18 18.95 9.59
CA LYS A 165 -24.37 17.55 9.13
C LYS A 165 -23.56 16.61 10.01
N THR A 166 -24.21 15.66 10.67
CA THR A 166 -23.57 14.53 11.35
C THR A 166 -22.95 13.60 10.31
N SER A 167 -21.84 14.00 9.72
CA SER A 167 -21.04 13.11 8.87
C SER A 167 -20.35 12.10 9.79
N VAL A 168 -20.84 10.86 9.80
CA VAL A 168 -20.15 9.73 10.43
C VAL A 168 -18.75 9.62 9.83
N ALA A 169 -17.73 9.46 10.67
CA ALA A 169 -16.35 9.36 10.19
C ALA A 169 -16.19 8.10 9.31
N PRO A 170 -15.39 8.15 8.23
CA PRO A 170 -15.05 6.96 7.45
C PRO A 170 -14.39 5.90 8.33
N LYS A 171 -14.57 4.60 8.05
CA LYS A 171 -13.95 3.53 8.87
C LYS A 171 -12.41 3.62 8.93
N ASP A 172 -11.79 4.19 7.90
CA ASP A 172 -10.36 4.39 7.70
C ASP A 172 -9.86 5.80 8.04
N TRP A 173 -10.64 6.59 8.79
CA TRP A 173 -10.33 7.99 9.15
C TRP A 173 -8.94 8.21 9.75
N TRP A 174 -8.38 7.20 10.44
CA TRP A 174 -7.10 7.27 11.16
C TRP A 174 -5.89 6.88 10.32
N VAL A 175 -6.09 6.25 9.15
CA VAL A 175 -5.02 5.57 8.39
C VAL A 175 -3.95 6.56 7.91
N GLU A 176 -4.38 7.68 7.34
CA GLU A 176 -3.47 8.68 6.75
C GLU A 176 -2.55 9.30 7.80
N ASP A 177 -3.11 9.63 8.97
CA ASP A 177 -2.38 10.26 10.07
C ASP A 177 -1.29 9.34 10.61
N LEU A 178 -1.56 8.04 10.71
CA LEU A 178 -0.55 7.08 11.15
C LEU A 178 0.54 6.83 10.09
N CYS A 179 0.28 7.13 8.82
CA CYS A 179 1.29 7.01 7.78
C CYS A 179 2.39 8.09 7.84
N GLU A 180 2.30 9.05 8.76
CA GLU A 180 3.38 10.00 9.07
C GLU A 180 4.45 9.41 10.00
N LEU A 181 4.13 8.33 10.72
CA LEU A 181 5.05 7.67 11.63
C LEU A 181 6.18 6.96 10.87
N ASP A 182 7.39 7.03 11.41
CA ASP A 182 8.49 6.20 10.93
C ASP A 182 8.26 4.72 11.28
N VAL A 183 8.98 3.83 10.60
CA VAL A 183 8.73 2.38 10.62
C VAL A 183 8.68 1.78 12.03
N ASP A 184 9.55 2.24 12.94
CA ASP A 184 9.64 1.71 14.30
C ASP A 184 8.42 2.11 15.15
N LEU A 185 8.02 3.39 15.09
CA LEU A 185 6.84 3.89 15.78
C LEU A 185 5.57 3.32 15.17
N TYR A 186 5.49 3.27 13.84
CA TYR A 186 4.36 2.67 13.11
C TYR A 186 4.17 1.21 13.51
N LYS A 187 5.24 0.41 13.56
CA LYS A 187 5.21 -0.99 14.01
C LYS A 187 4.61 -1.11 15.40
N ARG A 188 5.09 -0.32 16.37
CA ARG A 188 4.62 -0.39 17.75
C ARG A 188 3.15 0.04 17.88
N VAL A 189 2.75 1.09 17.17
CA VAL A 189 1.35 1.54 17.12
C VAL A 189 0.45 0.47 16.52
N MET A 190 0.83 -0.13 15.39
CA MET A 190 0.05 -1.19 14.74
C MET A 190 -0.05 -2.45 15.60
N VAL A 191 1.00 -2.83 16.33
CA VAL A 191 0.94 -3.92 17.31
C VAL A 191 -0.07 -3.60 18.42
N ALA A 192 -0.04 -2.38 18.96
CA ALA A 192 -1.00 -1.97 19.97
C ALA A 192 -2.44 -1.99 19.43
N ILE A 193 -2.67 -1.47 18.22
CA ILE A 193 -4.00 -1.51 17.54
C ILE A 193 -4.47 -2.96 17.36
N LYS A 194 -3.61 -3.85 16.87
CA LYS A 194 -3.94 -5.29 16.72
C LYS A 194 -4.28 -5.93 18.05
N SER A 195 -3.54 -5.60 19.11
CA SER A 195 -3.76 -6.17 20.45
C SER A 195 -5.10 -5.76 21.08
N LYS A 196 -5.69 -4.62 20.67
CA LYS A 196 -7.03 -4.21 21.11
C LYS A 196 -8.16 -5.08 20.52
N GLY A 197 -7.90 -5.78 19.42
CA GLY A 197 -8.83 -6.75 18.83
C GLY A 197 -10.13 -6.19 18.23
N ARG A 198 -10.27 -4.86 18.14
CA ARG A 198 -11.49 -4.20 17.63
C ARG A 198 -11.48 -3.92 16.13
N MET A 199 -10.33 -4.08 15.47
CA MET A 199 -10.18 -3.77 14.05
C MET A 199 -10.33 -5.00 13.17
N SER A 200 -11.09 -4.83 12.08
CA SER A 200 -11.20 -5.86 11.07
C SER A 200 -9.84 -6.09 10.38
N PRO A 201 -9.54 -7.33 9.99
CA PRO A 201 -8.36 -7.64 9.17
C PRO A 201 -8.26 -6.74 7.93
N ASP A 202 -9.38 -6.45 7.28
CA ASP A 202 -9.42 -5.66 6.03
C ASP A 202 -8.98 -4.22 6.24
N LEU A 203 -9.38 -3.62 7.36
CA LEU A 203 -8.98 -2.26 7.68
C LEU A 203 -7.49 -2.19 8.05
N ILE A 204 -6.97 -3.21 8.75
CA ILE A 204 -5.53 -3.33 9.02
C ILE A 204 -4.75 -3.44 7.70
N GLY A 205 -5.20 -4.27 6.75
CA GLY A 205 -4.52 -4.39 5.48
C GLY A 205 -4.61 -3.15 4.59
N GLU A 206 -5.72 -2.43 4.59
CA GLU A 206 -5.80 -1.12 3.92
C GLU A 206 -4.86 -0.10 4.57
N ALA A 207 -4.70 -0.11 5.89
CA ALA A 207 -3.72 0.74 6.58
C ALA A 207 -2.28 0.40 6.18
N LEU A 208 -1.94 -0.88 6.13
CA LEU A 208 -0.61 -1.36 5.71
C LEU A 208 -0.33 -1.03 4.24
N LYS A 209 -1.34 -1.14 3.38
CA LYS A 209 -1.25 -0.76 1.97
C LYS A 209 -1.06 0.75 1.80
N ALA A 210 -1.78 1.57 2.56
CA ALA A 210 -1.57 3.02 2.54
C ALA A 210 -0.15 3.39 3.01
N TYR A 211 0.35 2.71 4.04
CA TYR A 211 1.72 2.87 4.54
C TYR A 211 2.75 2.47 3.49
N ALA A 212 2.57 1.30 2.86
CA ALA A 212 3.43 0.78 1.80
C ALA A 212 3.51 1.78 0.63
N VAL A 213 2.37 2.28 0.16
CA VAL A 213 2.31 3.25 -0.96
C VAL A 213 3.01 4.57 -0.62
N ARG A 214 3.02 4.98 0.66
CA ARG A 214 3.65 6.24 1.07
C ARG A 214 5.17 6.12 1.24
N TRP A 215 5.65 4.98 1.74
CA TRP A 215 7.04 4.81 2.15
C TRP A 215 7.89 4.00 1.17
N LEU A 216 7.29 3.11 0.37
CA LEU A 216 8.02 2.41 -0.68
C LEU A 216 8.21 3.32 -1.91
N PRO A 217 9.40 3.32 -2.52
CA PRO A 217 9.63 4.02 -3.77
C PRO A 217 8.74 3.53 -4.92
N ASP A 218 8.32 4.46 -5.76
CA ASP A 218 7.48 4.22 -6.95
C ASP A 218 8.29 3.83 -8.21
N SER A 219 9.63 3.82 -8.15
CA SER A 219 10.52 3.44 -9.28
C SER A 219 11.42 2.25 -8.91
N TYR A 220 11.72 1.40 -9.90
CA TYR A 220 12.58 0.24 -9.74
C TYR A 220 13.98 0.68 -9.30
N ASP A 221 14.53 1.67 -9.97
CA ASP A 221 15.86 2.22 -9.66
C ASP A 221 15.95 2.73 -8.22
N ALA A 222 14.89 3.36 -7.70
CA ALA A 222 14.88 3.83 -6.31
C ALA A 222 14.63 2.72 -5.28
N LEU A 223 13.97 1.63 -5.69
CA LEU A 223 13.79 0.44 -4.85
C LEU A 223 15.11 -0.31 -4.64
N VAL A 224 15.89 -0.45 -5.72
CA VAL A 224 17.13 -1.24 -5.79
C VAL A 224 18.39 -0.39 -5.57
N ALA A 225 18.27 0.93 -5.42
CA ALA A 225 19.40 1.79 -5.07
C ALA A 225 20.04 1.36 -3.74
N ASP A 226 21.33 1.01 -3.78
CA ASP A 226 22.10 0.48 -2.64
C ASP A 226 21.93 1.29 -1.35
N ASP A 227 21.90 2.63 -1.47
CA ASP A 227 21.73 3.56 -0.34
C ASP A 227 20.42 3.38 0.45
N TYR A 228 19.41 2.77 -0.17
CA TYR A 228 18.05 2.61 0.36
C TYR A 228 17.63 1.14 0.49
N MET A 229 18.34 0.19 -0.11
CA MET A 229 17.95 -1.23 -0.13
C MET A 229 17.68 -1.78 1.26
N ARG A 230 18.60 -1.61 2.22
CA ARG A 230 18.41 -2.12 3.59
C ARG A 230 17.18 -1.49 4.28
N ARG A 231 16.93 -0.20 4.06
CA ARG A 231 15.76 0.49 4.63
C ARG A 231 14.46 -0.06 4.02
N ASN A 232 14.44 -0.22 2.69
CA ASN A 232 13.29 -0.76 1.96
C ASN A 232 13.02 -2.22 2.38
N GLN A 233 14.08 -3.02 2.55
CA GLN A 233 13.99 -4.37 3.05
C GLN A 233 13.36 -4.42 4.45
N CYS A 234 13.89 -3.66 5.41
CA CYS A 234 13.32 -3.61 6.77
C CYS A 234 11.86 -3.13 6.78
N LEU A 235 11.50 -2.20 5.91
CA LEU A 235 10.14 -1.69 5.75
C LEU A 235 9.19 -2.80 5.24
N VAL A 236 9.59 -3.52 4.18
CA VAL A 236 8.81 -4.63 3.61
C VAL A 236 8.64 -5.75 4.62
N GLU A 237 9.71 -6.16 5.29
CA GLU A 237 9.68 -7.18 6.35
C GLU A 237 8.74 -6.78 7.49
N THR A 238 8.77 -5.50 7.90
CA THR A 238 7.88 -4.99 8.93
C THR A 238 6.42 -5.00 8.49
N ILE A 239 6.11 -4.57 7.26
CA ILE A 239 4.75 -4.59 6.72
C ILE A 239 4.21 -6.03 6.68
N ILE A 240 5.03 -6.99 6.22
CA ILE A 240 4.66 -8.40 6.12
C ILE A 240 4.41 -9.00 7.50
N TRP A 241 5.27 -8.69 8.47
CA TRP A 241 5.09 -9.11 9.86
C TRP A 241 3.81 -8.54 10.50
N LEU A 242 3.40 -7.33 10.10
CA LEU A 242 2.18 -6.69 10.59
C LEU A 242 0.89 -7.20 9.92
N LEU A 243 0.97 -7.98 8.85
CA LEU A 243 -0.21 -8.52 8.17
C LEU A 243 -1.15 -9.25 9.16
N PRO A 244 -2.48 -9.20 8.95
CA PRO A 244 -3.44 -9.91 9.80
C PRO A 244 -3.13 -11.42 9.89
N SER A 245 -3.42 -12.06 11.01
CA SER A 245 -3.12 -13.48 11.20
C SER A 245 -3.96 -14.39 10.29
N ASP A 246 -5.16 -13.94 9.92
CA ASP A 246 -6.04 -14.64 9.01
C ASP A 246 -5.41 -14.74 7.62
N LYS A 247 -5.38 -15.96 7.11
CA LYS A 247 -4.62 -16.31 5.89
C LYS A 247 -5.37 -15.93 4.61
N SER A 248 -6.69 -15.81 4.66
CA SER A 248 -7.60 -15.51 3.54
C SER A 248 -8.24 -14.12 3.61
N SER A 249 -8.15 -13.41 4.73
CA SER A 249 -8.79 -12.12 4.95
C SER A 249 -7.75 -11.02 5.17
N GLY A 250 -8.17 -9.78 4.96
CA GLY A 250 -7.39 -8.61 5.36
C GLY A 250 -6.64 -7.88 4.25
N CYS A 251 -6.17 -8.57 3.22
CA CYS A 251 -5.40 -7.93 2.14
C CYS A 251 -5.82 -8.49 0.79
N SER A 252 -6.01 -7.62 -0.21
CA SER A 252 -6.27 -8.06 -1.59
C SER A 252 -5.11 -8.88 -2.16
N CYS A 253 -5.41 -9.91 -2.97
CA CYS A 253 -4.41 -10.72 -3.66
C CYS A 253 -3.44 -9.87 -4.50
N ARG A 254 -3.97 -8.86 -5.21
CA ARG A 254 -3.16 -7.86 -5.94
C ARG A 254 -2.14 -7.16 -5.05
N PHE A 255 -2.52 -6.73 -3.84
CA PHE A 255 -1.58 -6.10 -2.92
C PHE A 255 -0.49 -7.07 -2.46
N LEU A 256 -0.84 -8.31 -2.13
CA LEU A 256 0.13 -9.32 -1.73
C LEU A 256 1.10 -9.69 -2.86
N LEU A 257 0.61 -9.83 -4.10
CA LEU A 257 1.45 -10.07 -5.28
C LEU A 257 2.41 -8.90 -5.53
N LYS A 258 1.94 -7.65 -5.41
CA LYS A 258 2.81 -6.48 -5.48
C LYS A 258 3.84 -6.46 -4.34
N LEU A 259 3.46 -6.86 -3.13
CA LEU A 259 4.38 -6.92 -2.00
C LEU A 259 5.43 -8.03 -2.17
N LEU A 260 5.06 -9.18 -2.77
CA LEU A 260 5.97 -10.25 -3.13
C LEU A 260 6.98 -9.79 -4.19
N LYS A 261 6.53 -9.06 -5.21
CA LYS A 261 7.41 -8.39 -6.19
C LYS A 261 8.47 -7.57 -5.48
N VAL A 262 8.03 -6.65 -4.61
CA VAL A 262 8.95 -5.77 -3.88
C VAL A 262 9.91 -6.59 -3.00
N ALA A 263 9.42 -7.60 -2.28
CA ALA A 263 10.24 -8.47 -1.43
C ALA A 263 11.34 -9.22 -2.20
N ILE A 264 11.05 -9.66 -3.44
CA ILE A 264 12.05 -10.28 -4.31
C ILE A 264 13.10 -9.25 -4.73
N LEU A 265 12.68 -8.06 -5.16
CA LEU A 265 13.57 -7.00 -5.66
C LEU A 265 14.51 -6.43 -4.60
N VAL A 266 14.02 -6.26 -3.36
CA VAL A 266 14.86 -5.75 -2.26
C VAL A 266 15.71 -6.84 -1.60
N GLY A 267 15.64 -8.08 -2.09
CA GLY A 267 16.41 -9.20 -1.54
C GLY A 267 15.98 -9.63 -0.13
N SER A 268 14.67 -9.57 0.19
CA SER A 268 14.15 -10.06 1.47
C SER A 268 14.40 -11.57 1.64
N GLY A 269 14.55 -12.01 2.89
CA GLY A 269 14.84 -13.41 3.21
C GLY A 269 13.73 -14.39 2.78
N ASP A 270 14.09 -15.66 2.59
CA ASP A 270 13.18 -16.68 2.02
C ASP A 270 11.93 -16.91 2.87
N HIS A 271 12.03 -16.80 4.20
CA HIS A 271 10.89 -16.90 5.11
C HIS A 271 9.79 -15.85 4.81
N VAL A 272 10.18 -14.66 4.37
CA VAL A 272 9.29 -13.55 4.02
C VAL A 272 8.53 -13.86 2.74
N LYS A 273 9.26 -14.35 1.72
CA LYS A 273 8.70 -14.78 0.44
C LYS A 273 7.75 -15.95 0.64
N GLU A 274 8.15 -16.93 1.44
CA GLU A 274 7.36 -18.12 1.76
C GLU A 274 6.03 -17.77 2.41
N GLU A 275 6.03 -16.88 3.41
CA GLU A 275 4.81 -16.43 4.09
C GLU A 275 3.87 -15.68 3.12
N LEU A 276 4.41 -14.85 2.22
CA LEU A 276 3.62 -14.18 1.19
C LEU A 276 3.03 -15.17 0.19
N MET A 277 3.83 -16.09 -0.35
CA MET A 277 3.36 -17.14 -1.27
C MET A 277 2.25 -17.97 -0.62
N ARG A 278 2.42 -18.32 0.66
CA ARG A 278 1.41 -19.03 1.46
C ARG A 278 0.12 -18.24 1.65
N ARG A 279 0.13 -16.91 1.62
CA ARG A 279 -1.10 -16.08 1.70
C ARG A 279 -1.72 -15.84 0.33
N ILE A 280 -0.90 -15.65 -0.70
CA ILE A 280 -1.36 -15.49 -2.08
C ILE A 280 -2.06 -16.76 -2.53
N SER A 281 -1.52 -17.94 -2.20
CA SER A 281 -2.18 -19.23 -2.51
C SER A 281 -3.54 -19.39 -1.83
N PHE A 282 -3.92 -18.58 -0.84
CA PHE A 282 -5.26 -18.64 -0.25
C PHE A 282 -6.33 -17.92 -1.07
N GLN A 283 -5.92 -17.02 -1.96
CA GLN A 283 -6.81 -16.14 -2.72
C GLN A 283 -6.32 -15.92 -4.16
N LEU A 284 -5.56 -16.88 -4.69
CA LEU A 284 -4.95 -16.78 -6.01
C LEU A 284 -6.01 -16.58 -7.11
N HIS A 285 -7.15 -17.25 -6.98
CA HIS A 285 -8.32 -17.10 -7.86
C HIS A 285 -8.88 -15.66 -7.95
N LYS A 286 -8.53 -14.77 -7.03
CA LYS A 286 -8.94 -13.35 -7.04
C LYS A 286 -7.94 -12.44 -7.76
N ALA A 287 -6.83 -12.97 -8.26
CA ALA A 287 -5.83 -12.20 -8.99
C ALA A 287 -6.25 -11.95 -10.43
N SER A 288 -5.65 -10.95 -11.07
CA SER A 288 -5.71 -10.78 -12.52
C SER A 288 -4.42 -11.27 -13.17
N VAL A 289 -4.48 -11.61 -14.47
CA VAL A 289 -3.30 -12.03 -15.24
C VAL A 289 -2.17 -10.99 -15.14
N LYS A 290 -2.50 -9.70 -15.19
CA LYS A 290 -1.53 -8.59 -15.06
C LYS A 290 -0.81 -8.58 -13.72
N ASP A 291 -1.47 -9.05 -12.65
CA ASP A 291 -0.85 -9.11 -11.33
C ASP A 291 0.22 -10.23 -11.27
N LEU A 292 0.05 -11.31 -12.05
CA LEU A 292 0.96 -12.47 -12.14
C LEU A 292 2.17 -12.25 -13.05
N LEU A 293 2.19 -11.21 -13.88
CA LEU A 293 3.34 -10.82 -14.69
C LEU A 293 4.46 -10.28 -13.78
N LEU A 294 5.18 -11.21 -13.16
CA LEU A 294 6.30 -11.02 -12.23
C LEU A 294 7.59 -11.06 -13.05
N PRO A 295 8.43 -10.01 -13.06
CA PRO A 295 9.70 -10.05 -13.79
C PRO A 295 10.59 -11.20 -13.30
N ALA A 296 11.29 -11.88 -14.21
CA ALA A 296 12.28 -12.89 -13.84
C ALA A 296 13.46 -12.25 -13.08
N ALA A 297 14.10 -13.03 -12.21
CA ALA A 297 15.24 -12.56 -11.41
C ALA A 297 16.48 -12.28 -12.28
N SER A 298 16.59 -12.98 -13.41
CA SER A 298 17.63 -12.78 -14.40
C SER A 298 17.04 -12.73 -15.82
N PRO A 299 17.63 -11.94 -16.73
CA PRO A 299 17.17 -11.87 -18.12
C PRO A 299 17.37 -13.19 -18.89
N SER A 300 18.13 -14.14 -18.36
CA SER A 300 18.32 -15.48 -18.94
C SER A 300 17.19 -16.47 -18.60
N GLU A 301 16.31 -16.14 -17.65
CA GLU A 301 15.20 -17.00 -17.21
C GLU A 301 13.87 -16.64 -17.91
N GLY A 302 13.92 -15.81 -18.96
CA GLY A 302 12.76 -15.29 -19.69
C GLY A 302 12.29 -13.93 -19.18
N MET A 303 11.21 -13.41 -19.76
CA MET A 303 10.65 -12.11 -19.40
C MET A 303 9.93 -12.15 -18.04
N HIS A 304 9.37 -13.31 -17.67
CA HIS A 304 8.57 -13.48 -16.46
C HIS A 304 8.97 -14.72 -15.66
N ASP A 305 8.84 -14.65 -14.33
CA ASP A 305 9.07 -15.79 -13.43
C ASP A 305 7.86 -16.75 -13.45
N VAL A 306 7.82 -17.61 -14.46
CA VAL A 306 6.77 -18.62 -14.63
C VAL A 306 6.84 -19.69 -13.53
N ARG A 307 8.04 -19.99 -13.02
CA ARG A 307 8.24 -20.97 -11.95
C ARG A 307 7.59 -20.54 -10.64
N LEU A 308 7.67 -19.25 -10.31
CA LEU A 308 6.99 -18.68 -9.15
C LEU A 308 5.46 -18.84 -9.25
N VAL A 309 4.87 -18.57 -10.42
CA VAL A 309 3.43 -18.75 -10.65
C VAL A 309 3.05 -20.22 -10.56
N HIS A 310 3.84 -21.12 -11.14
CA HIS A 310 3.65 -22.56 -11.00
C HIS A 310 3.63 -23.01 -9.52
N ASN A 311 4.58 -22.54 -8.71
CA ASN A 311 4.60 -22.82 -7.27
C ASN A 311 3.35 -22.30 -6.54
N LEU A 312 2.84 -21.13 -6.91
CA LEU A 312 1.61 -20.57 -6.35
C LEU A 312 0.38 -21.42 -6.71
N VAL A 313 0.29 -21.87 -7.97
CA VAL A 313 -0.79 -22.75 -8.45
C VAL A 313 -0.74 -24.10 -7.72
N GLN A 314 0.42 -24.73 -7.64
CA GLN A 314 0.57 -26.00 -6.92
C GLN A 314 0.13 -25.90 -5.46
N ARG A 315 0.49 -24.81 -4.76
CA ARG A 315 0.06 -24.58 -3.38
C ARG A 315 -1.44 -24.36 -3.25
N PHE A 316 -2.04 -23.66 -4.20
CA PHE A 316 -3.50 -23.48 -4.23
C PHE A 316 -4.19 -24.84 -4.38
N VAL A 317 -3.75 -25.64 -5.35
CA VAL A 317 -4.34 -26.95 -5.68
C VAL A 317 -4.14 -27.97 -4.58
N ALA A 318 -2.93 -28.06 -4.01
CA ALA A 318 -2.66 -28.95 -2.88
C ALA A 318 -3.55 -28.61 -1.67
N ARG A 319 -3.87 -27.34 -1.47
CA ARG A 319 -4.76 -26.90 -0.40
C ARG A 319 -6.21 -27.27 -0.67
N THR A 320 -6.73 -27.05 -1.87
CA THR A 320 -8.13 -27.42 -2.19
C THR A 320 -8.34 -28.93 -2.14
N ALA A 321 -7.33 -29.72 -2.53
CA ALA A 321 -7.36 -31.18 -2.41
C ALA A 321 -7.46 -31.67 -0.95
N LEU A 322 -6.79 -30.99 0.00
CA LEU A 322 -6.86 -31.33 1.43
C LEU A 322 -8.22 -30.98 2.04
N SER A 323 -8.91 -29.95 1.55
CA SER A 323 -10.27 -29.59 1.97
C SER A 323 -11.25 -30.72 1.64
N HIS A 324 -11.11 -31.32 0.45
CA HIS A 324 -11.98 -32.39 -0.04
C HIS A 324 -11.79 -33.76 0.64
N ASN A 325 -10.61 -34.04 1.20
CA ASN A 325 -10.33 -35.33 1.87
C ASN A 325 -10.71 -35.33 3.36
N GLY A 326 -11.16 -34.20 3.91
CA GLY A 326 -11.58 -34.04 5.30
C GLY A 326 -13.04 -34.40 5.56
N ASP A 327 -13.27 -35.67 5.84
CA ASP A 327 -14.38 -36.26 6.61
C ASP A 327 -15.80 -36.37 5.99
N PHE A 328 -16.29 -37.60 6.07
CA PHE A 328 -17.52 -38.15 5.50
C PHE A 328 -18.70 -37.90 6.47
N VAL A 329 -19.14 -36.66 6.69
CA VAL A 329 -20.30 -36.38 7.58
C VAL A 329 -21.19 -35.22 7.09
N GLU A 330 -22.50 -35.52 7.09
CA GLU A 330 -23.74 -34.75 6.93
C GLU A 330 -23.74 -33.44 6.13
N LYS A 331 -24.54 -33.44 5.05
CA LYS A 331 -24.88 -32.29 4.20
C LYS A 331 -25.74 -31.29 5.00
N SER A 332 -25.10 -30.31 5.63
CA SER A 332 -25.78 -29.08 6.05
C SER A 332 -25.81 -28.06 4.90
N ASP A 333 -26.77 -27.13 4.91
CA ASP A 333 -26.89 -26.07 3.90
C ASP A 333 -25.65 -25.14 3.88
N GLU A 334 -24.97 -24.97 5.01
CA GLU A 334 -23.74 -24.17 5.13
C GLU A 334 -22.57 -24.82 4.37
N LYS A 335 -22.44 -26.16 4.40
CA LYS A 335 -21.37 -26.88 3.70
C LYS A 335 -21.61 -26.94 2.18
N MET A 336 -22.87 -26.91 1.74
CA MET A 336 -23.22 -26.75 0.31
C MET A 336 -22.80 -25.38 -0.24
N ILE A 337 -22.95 -24.32 0.56
CA ILE A 337 -22.48 -22.97 0.18
C ILE A 337 -20.94 -22.96 0.08
N GLU A 338 -20.23 -23.55 1.04
CA GLU A 338 -18.75 -23.65 1.00
C GLU A 338 -18.24 -24.41 -0.23
N LEU A 339 -18.84 -25.58 -0.56
CA LEU A 339 -18.47 -26.36 -1.75
C LEU A 339 -18.71 -25.58 -3.05
N ASN A 340 -19.79 -24.80 -3.13
CA ASN A 340 -20.05 -23.94 -4.30
C ASN A 340 -19.02 -22.81 -4.44
N PHE A 341 -18.61 -22.18 -3.33
CA PHE A 341 -17.53 -21.19 -3.33
C PHE A 341 -16.18 -21.79 -3.73
N GLU A 342 -15.88 -23.01 -3.26
CA GLU A 342 -14.66 -23.73 -3.63
C GLU A 342 -14.64 -24.08 -5.13
N GLN A 343 -15.78 -24.54 -5.67
CA GLN A 343 -15.95 -24.79 -7.11
C GLN A 343 -15.72 -23.51 -7.93
N GLU A 344 -16.37 -22.39 -7.58
CA GLU A 344 -16.21 -21.11 -8.28
C GLU A 344 -14.74 -20.62 -8.22
N SER A 345 -14.09 -20.78 -7.07
CA SER A 345 -12.68 -20.41 -6.90
C SER A 345 -11.73 -21.27 -7.76
N THR A 346 -12.07 -22.55 -7.94
CA THR A 346 -11.30 -23.49 -8.75
C THR A 346 -11.47 -23.20 -10.24
N LEU A 347 -12.69 -22.86 -10.68
CA LEU A 347 -12.95 -22.41 -12.05
C LEU A 347 -12.21 -21.10 -12.37
N ALA A 348 -12.30 -20.11 -11.47
CA ALA A 348 -11.59 -18.84 -11.62
C ALA A 348 -10.06 -19.02 -11.66
N LEU A 349 -9.52 -20.01 -10.94
CA LEU A 349 -8.09 -20.38 -11.06
C LEU A 349 -7.77 -20.91 -12.47
N GLY A 350 -8.61 -21.78 -13.03
CA GLY A 350 -8.44 -22.31 -14.38
C GLY A 350 -8.39 -21.19 -15.43
N GLU A 351 -9.36 -20.28 -15.39
CA GLU A 351 -9.41 -19.11 -16.28
C GLU A 351 -8.17 -18.20 -16.11
N LEU A 352 -7.74 -17.97 -14.87
CA LEU A 352 -6.57 -17.15 -14.56
C LEU A 352 -5.28 -17.76 -15.13
N VAL A 353 -5.08 -19.07 -14.94
CA VAL A 353 -3.88 -19.77 -15.42
C VAL A 353 -3.88 -19.88 -16.94
N ASP A 354 -5.00 -20.16 -17.58
CA ASP A 354 -5.10 -20.22 -19.04
C ASP A 354 -4.86 -18.85 -19.68
N GLY A 355 -5.39 -17.77 -19.07
CA GLY A 355 -5.09 -16.40 -19.46
C GLY A 355 -3.61 -16.04 -19.29
N TYR A 356 -2.99 -16.47 -18.19
CA TYR A 356 -1.55 -16.27 -17.95
C TYR A 356 -0.68 -17.07 -18.93
N LEU A 357 -1.01 -18.34 -19.20
CA LEU A 357 -0.36 -19.18 -20.20
C LEU A 357 -0.40 -18.54 -21.59
N SER A 358 -1.51 -17.90 -21.94
CA SER A 358 -1.65 -17.18 -23.22
C SER A 358 -0.70 -15.97 -23.33
N GLU A 359 -0.48 -15.24 -22.23
CA GLU A 359 0.45 -14.10 -22.20
C GLU A 359 1.92 -14.55 -22.22
N VAL A 360 2.29 -15.59 -21.45
CA VAL A 360 3.68 -16.07 -21.41
C VAL A 360 4.06 -16.89 -22.64
N ALA A 361 3.10 -17.47 -23.35
CA ALA A 361 3.33 -18.13 -24.63
C ALA A 361 3.86 -17.20 -25.73
N ALA A 362 3.74 -15.88 -25.54
CA ALA A 362 4.32 -14.89 -26.43
C ALA A 362 5.82 -14.65 -26.20
N ASP A 363 6.40 -15.22 -25.14
CA ASP A 363 7.82 -15.11 -24.81
C ASP A 363 8.63 -16.19 -25.56
N PRO A 364 9.50 -15.82 -26.53
CA PRO A 364 10.29 -16.79 -27.29
C PRO A 364 11.25 -17.62 -26.44
N ASP A 365 11.65 -17.10 -25.28
CA ASP A 365 12.58 -17.76 -24.36
C ASP A 365 11.88 -18.74 -23.40
N LEU A 366 10.54 -18.85 -23.46
CA LEU A 366 9.79 -19.77 -22.61
C LEU A 366 10.12 -21.23 -22.93
N GLU A 367 10.57 -21.97 -21.90
CA GLU A 367 10.86 -23.39 -22.05
C GLU A 367 9.58 -24.24 -22.16
N PHE A 368 9.60 -25.20 -23.08
CA PHE A 368 8.52 -26.15 -23.31
C PHE A 368 8.10 -26.92 -22.06
N SER A 369 9.08 -27.38 -21.27
CA SER A 369 8.84 -28.13 -20.03
C SER A 369 8.02 -27.29 -19.04
N THR A 370 8.41 -26.03 -18.85
CA THR A 370 7.77 -25.08 -17.93
C THR A 370 6.33 -24.77 -18.34
N PHE A 371 6.07 -24.57 -19.64
CA PHE A 371 4.71 -24.38 -20.15
C PHE A 371 3.81 -25.59 -19.86
N VAL A 372 4.31 -26.79 -20.16
CA VAL A 372 3.56 -28.03 -19.94
C VAL A 372 3.32 -28.29 -18.46
N GLU A 373 4.33 -28.11 -17.61
CA GLU A 373 4.21 -28.27 -16.16
C GLU A 373 3.12 -27.36 -15.59
N LEU A 374 3.14 -26.07 -15.93
CA LEU A 374 2.12 -25.12 -15.49
C LEU A 374 0.72 -25.48 -16.00
N ALA A 375 0.60 -25.86 -17.27
CA ALA A 375 -0.68 -26.29 -17.84
C ALA A 375 -1.23 -27.54 -17.12
N THR A 376 -0.37 -28.49 -16.75
CA THR A 376 -0.76 -29.73 -16.06
C THR A 376 -1.00 -29.57 -14.56
N ALA A 377 -0.49 -28.51 -13.93
CA ALA A 377 -0.68 -28.24 -12.51
C ALA A 377 -2.14 -27.88 -12.16
N VAL A 378 -2.94 -27.48 -13.15
CA VAL A 378 -4.35 -27.10 -12.98
C VAL A 378 -5.25 -28.35 -13.05
N PRO A 379 -6.10 -28.62 -12.04
CA PRO A 379 -7.01 -29.76 -12.04
C PRO A 379 -8.02 -29.72 -13.18
N GLU A 380 -8.48 -30.89 -13.63
CA GLU A 380 -9.50 -30.99 -14.68
C GLU A 380 -10.83 -30.31 -14.29
N ALA A 381 -11.18 -30.35 -13.00
CA ALA A 381 -12.37 -29.69 -12.46
C ALA A 381 -12.34 -28.16 -12.61
N ALA A 382 -11.15 -27.55 -12.75
CA ALA A 382 -10.99 -26.12 -13.00
C ALA A 382 -11.24 -25.74 -14.47
N ARG A 383 -11.26 -26.72 -15.39
CA ARG A 383 -11.40 -26.51 -16.84
C ARG A 383 -12.61 -27.27 -17.42
N PRO A 384 -13.84 -26.77 -17.20
CA PRO A 384 -15.02 -27.32 -17.87
C PRO A 384 -15.00 -27.01 -19.38
N VAL A 385 -14.38 -25.89 -19.77
CA VAL A 385 -14.19 -25.46 -21.17
C VAL A 385 -12.70 -25.28 -21.42
N HIS A 386 -12.21 -25.78 -22.56
CA HIS A 386 -10.77 -25.79 -22.90
C HIS A 386 -10.36 -24.67 -23.87
N ASP A 387 -11.23 -23.71 -24.17
CA ASP A 387 -10.96 -22.64 -25.12
C ASP A 387 -9.73 -21.81 -24.76
N GLY A 388 -9.62 -21.39 -23.49
CA GLY A 388 -8.48 -20.61 -23.00
C GLY A 388 -7.16 -21.38 -23.17
N LEU A 389 -7.13 -22.63 -22.71
CA LEU A 389 -5.99 -23.53 -22.91
C LEU A 389 -5.67 -23.75 -24.41
N TYR A 390 -6.67 -23.90 -25.27
CA TYR A 390 -6.47 -24.02 -26.71
C TYR A 390 -5.79 -22.80 -27.31
N TYR A 391 -6.26 -21.58 -26.99
CA TYR A 391 -5.64 -20.36 -27.47
C TYR A 391 -4.22 -20.17 -26.92
N ALA A 392 -3.96 -20.58 -25.68
CA ALA A 392 -2.61 -20.56 -25.11
C ALA A 392 -1.65 -21.52 -25.86
N VAL A 393 -2.10 -22.75 -26.14
CA VAL A 393 -1.31 -23.72 -26.91
C VAL A 393 -1.09 -23.24 -28.34
N ASP A 394 -2.10 -22.65 -28.96
CA ASP A 394 -1.98 -22.08 -30.30
C ASP A 394 -0.98 -20.91 -30.36
N ALA A 395 -1.04 -20.01 -29.37
CA ALA A 395 -0.07 -18.93 -29.21
C ALA A 395 1.36 -19.48 -29.02
N TYR A 396 1.53 -20.53 -28.22
CA TYR A 396 2.85 -21.15 -28.01
C TYR A 396 3.39 -21.75 -29.32
N ILE A 397 2.58 -22.53 -30.05
CA ILE A 397 3.02 -23.12 -31.33
C ILE A 397 3.32 -22.03 -32.37
N LYS A 398 2.64 -20.88 -32.30
CA LYS A 398 2.87 -19.74 -33.17
C LYS A 398 4.24 -19.10 -32.95
N GLU A 399 4.60 -18.84 -31.70
CA GLU A 399 5.81 -18.09 -31.35
C GLU A 399 7.04 -19.00 -31.19
N HIS A 400 6.85 -20.32 -31.08
CA HIS A 400 7.92 -21.34 -31.05
C HIS A 400 7.87 -22.30 -32.26
N PRO A 401 8.23 -21.84 -33.47
CA PRO A 401 8.15 -22.65 -34.70
C PRO A 401 9.10 -23.86 -34.71
N ASP A 402 10.18 -23.82 -33.91
CA ASP A 402 11.22 -24.86 -33.84
C ASP A 402 10.82 -26.08 -32.97
N ILE A 403 9.59 -26.10 -32.44
CA ILE A 403 9.08 -27.23 -31.66
C ILE A 403 9.08 -28.53 -32.46
N ASN A 404 9.65 -29.59 -31.89
CA ASN A 404 9.70 -30.88 -32.57
C ASN A 404 8.30 -31.53 -32.66
N LYS A 405 8.14 -32.51 -33.57
CA LYS A 405 6.85 -33.19 -33.80
C LYS A 405 6.31 -33.92 -32.56
N ALA A 406 7.19 -34.41 -31.68
CA ALA A 406 6.80 -35.15 -30.47
C ALA A 406 6.23 -34.20 -29.40
N ASP A 407 6.91 -33.07 -29.19
CA ASP A 407 6.51 -32.01 -28.25
C ASP A 407 5.23 -31.33 -28.73
N LYS A 408 5.11 -31.08 -30.04
CA LYS A 408 3.88 -30.59 -30.66
C LYS A 408 2.70 -31.55 -30.46
N LYS A 409 2.94 -32.86 -30.51
CA LYS A 409 1.92 -33.87 -30.16
C LYS A 409 1.58 -33.84 -28.67
N LYS A 410 2.58 -33.66 -27.80
CA LYS A 410 2.41 -33.63 -26.33
C LYS A 410 1.60 -32.41 -25.88
N ILE A 411 1.92 -31.22 -26.38
CA ILE A 411 1.23 -29.97 -26.01
C ILE A 411 -0.21 -29.91 -26.54
N CYS A 412 -0.45 -30.36 -27.78
CA CYS A 412 -1.82 -30.49 -28.29
C CYS A 412 -2.61 -31.58 -27.55
N GLY A 413 -1.93 -32.57 -26.96
CA GLY A 413 -2.54 -33.61 -26.13
C GLY A 413 -3.08 -33.11 -24.79
N LEU A 414 -2.75 -31.89 -24.36
CA LEU A 414 -3.30 -31.25 -23.16
C LEU A 414 -4.76 -30.82 -23.35
N ILE A 415 -5.22 -30.73 -24.60
CA ILE A 415 -6.54 -30.21 -24.95
C ILE A 415 -7.53 -31.38 -25.07
N ASP A 416 -8.56 -31.39 -24.23
CA ASP A 416 -9.73 -32.22 -24.46
C ASP A 416 -10.65 -31.54 -25.50
N VAL A 417 -10.58 -32.06 -26.73
CA VAL A 417 -11.37 -31.59 -27.86
C VAL A 417 -12.88 -31.62 -27.57
N LYS A 418 -13.35 -32.50 -26.67
CA LYS A 418 -14.77 -32.56 -26.26
C LYS A 418 -15.22 -31.34 -25.46
N LYS A 419 -14.30 -30.61 -24.85
CA LYS A 419 -14.55 -29.42 -24.02
C LYS A 419 -14.33 -28.11 -24.76
N LEU A 420 -14.04 -28.14 -26.05
CA LEU A 420 -13.94 -26.94 -26.88
C LEU A 420 -15.33 -26.42 -27.25
N SER A 421 -15.51 -25.10 -27.27
CA SER A 421 -16.71 -24.46 -27.83
C SER A 421 -16.79 -24.63 -29.35
N THR A 422 -17.94 -24.31 -29.93
CA THR A 422 -18.12 -24.32 -31.39
C THR A 422 -17.14 -23.37 -32.09
N ASP A 423 -16.91 -22.19 -31.50
CA ASP A 423 -16.06 -21.16 -32.08
C ASP A 423 -14.58 -21.58 -32.03
N ALA A 424 -14.16 -22.16 -30.90
CA ALA A 424 -12.82 -22.74 -30.78
C ALA A 424 -12.61 -23.91 -31.74
N CYS A 425 -13.62 -24.77 -31.96
CA CYS A 425 -13.57 -25.82 -32.97
C CYS A 425 -13.42 -25.26 -34.39
N VAL A 426 -14.15 -24.20 -34.75
CA VAL A 426 -14.00 -23.56 -36.06
C VAL A 426 -12.59 -22.98 -36.22
N HIS A 427 -12.06 -22.30 -35.20
CA HIS A 427 -10.69 -21.82 -35.25
C HIS A 427 -9.67 -22.97 -35.40
N ALA A 428 -9.83 -24.05 -34.64
CA ALA A 428 -8.93 -25.21 -34.67
C ALA A 428 -8.94 -25.96 -36.00
N THR A 429 -10.08 -26.00 -36.71
CA THR A 429 -10.17 -26.66 -38.01
C THR A 429 -9.53 -25.85 -39.14
N GLN A 430 -9.41 -24.53 -38.97
CA GLN A 430 -8.73 -23.62 -39.90
C GLN A 430 -7.25 -23.42 -39.56
N ASN A 431 -6.77 -24.05 -38.49
CA ASN A 431 -5.42 -23.84 -37.98
C ASN A 431 -4.43 -24.83 -38.59
N ASP A 432 -3.71 -24.38 -39.62
CA ASP A 432 -2.69 -25.17 -40.33
C ASP A 432 -1.51 -25.60 -39.45
N ARG A 433 -1.36 -24.97 -38.27
CA ARG A 433 -0.28 -25.33 -37.34
C ARG A 433 -0.60 -26.58 -36.54
N LEU A 434 -1.85 -27.02 -36.43
CA LEU A 434 -2.17 -28.18 -35.60
C LEU A 434 -1.81 -29.50 -36.31
N PRO A 435 -1.45 -30.57 -35.57
CA PRO A 435 -1.33 -31.89 -36.18
C PRO A 435 -2.66 -32.34 -36.79
N LEU A 436 -2.63 -32.89 -38.01
CA LEU A 436 -3.84 -33.36 -38.72
C LEU A 436 -4.74 -34.27 -37.87
N ARG A 437 -4.15 -35.12 -37.02
CA ARG A 437 -4.89 -35.97 -36.09
C ARG A 437 -5.81 -35.18 -35.15
N VAL A 438 -5.35 -34.03 -34.65
CA VAL A 438 -6.13 -33.16 -33.75
C VAL A 438 -7.26 -32.50 -34.53
N VAL A 439 -6.98 -31.99 -35.74
CA VAL A 439 -7.99 -31.38 -36.62
C VAL A 439 -9.12 -32.37 -36.94
N VAL A 440 -8.79 -33.63 -37.27
CA VAL A 440 -9.79 -34.68 -37.52
C VAL A 440 -10.63 -34.97 -36.28
N GLN A 441 -10.02 -35.00 -35.08
CA GLN A 441 -10.76 -35.18 -33.83
C GLN A 441 -11.72 -34.02 -33.57
N VAL A 442 -11.32 -32.78 -33.85
CA VAL A 442 -12.17 -31.59 -33.73
C VAL A 442 -13.38 -31.69 -34.67
N LEU A 443 -13.16 -32.02 -35.94
CA LEU A 443 -14.24 -32.20 -36.92
C LEU A 443 -15.22 -33.30 -36.49
N PHE A 444 -14.70 -34.42 -35.98
CA PHE A 444 -15.53 -35.53 -35.52
C PHE A 444 -16.47 -35.11 -34.37
N PHE A 445 -15.95 -34.43 -33.34
CA PHE A 445 -16.80 -33.98 -32.23
C PHE A 445 -17.73 -32.83 -32.61
N GLN A 446 -17.34 -31.98 -33.56
CA GLN A 446 -18.22 -30.97 -34.13
C GLN A 446 -19.42 -31.61 -34.85
N GLN A 447 -19.20 -32.66 -35.66
CA GLN A 447 -20.27 -33.41 -36.33
C GLN A 447 -21.20 -34.13 -35.35
N LEU A 448 -20.66 -34.73 -34.29
CA LEU A 448 -21.47 -35.38 -33.25
C LEU A 448 -22.43 -34.40 -32.56
N ARG A 449 -21.98 -33.18 -32.25
CA ARG A 449 -22.86 -32.15 -31.66
C ARG A 449 -23.92 -31.69 -32.65
N ALA A 450 -23.57 -31.47 -33.91
CA ALA A 450 -24.52 -31.08 -34.95
C ALA A 450 -25.61 -32.14 -35.20
N GLY A 451 -25.27 -33.43 -35.13
CA GLY A 451 -26.21 -34.55 -35.26
C GLY A 451 -27.12 -34.77 -34.05
N SER A 452 -26.70 -34.33 -32.85
CA SER A 452 -27.53 -34.40 -31.64
C SER A 452 -28.59 -33.28 -31.54
N SER A 453 -28.37 -32.15 -32.23
CA SER A 453 -29.33 -31.04 -32.35
C SER A 453 -30.39 -31.25 -33.45
N SER A 454 -30.31 -32.35 -34.21
CA SER A 454 -31.23 -32.65 -35.33
C SER A 454 -32.17 -33.82 -35.01
N VAL A 455 -32.93 -33.73 -33.91
CA VAL A 455 -34.13 -34.57 -33.74
C VAL A 455 -35.33 -33.74 -34.21
N PRO A 456 -36.02 -34.13 -35.30
CA PRO A 456 -37.29 -33.50 -35.68
C PRO A 456 -38.33 -33.87 -34.60
N ALA A 457 -39.02 -32.87 -34.06
CA ALA A 457 -40.21 -33.11 -33.26
C ALA A 457 -41.22 -33.91 -34.10
N PRO A 458 -41.73 -35.08 -33.65
CA PRO A 458 -42.82 -35.72 -34.33
C PRO A 458 -44.10 -34.94 -34.02
N THR A 459 -44.73 -34.46 -35.08
CA THR A 459 -46.13 -34.01 -35.06
C THR A 459 -47.05 -35.20 -34.81
N ASP A 460 -47.97 -34.99 -33.87
CA ASP A 460 -49.39 -35.36 -33.91
C ASP A 460 -49.92 -36.41 -32.89
N GLY A 461 -50.98 -36.00 -32.20
CA GLY A 461 -52.15 -36.79 -31.78
C GLY A 461 -52.06 -37.80 -30.63
N GLY A 462 -52.72 -37.48 -29.50
CA GLY A 462 -53.52 -38.46 -28.74
C GLY A 462 -53.09 -38.87 -27.32
N GLU A 463 -53.63 -38.15 -26.34
CA GLU A 463 -54.14 -38.55 -25.00
C GLU A 463 -53.45 -39.62 -24.09
N HIS A 464 -53.29 -39.19 -22.83
CA HIS A 464 -53.20 -39.91 -21.54
C HIS A 464 -51.84 -40.33 -20.92
N ALA A 465 -51.47 -39.54 -19.89
CA ALA A 465 -51.03 -39.92 -18.53
C ALA A 465 -49.55 -40.24 -18.19
N CYS A 466 -48.98 -39.30 -17.43
CA CYS A 466 -48.13 -39.45 -16.22
C CYS A 466 -46.67 -39.96 -16.34
N ALA A 467 -45.70 -39.04 -16.21
CA ALA A 467 -44.73 -38.92 -15.11
C ALA A 467 -43.57 -37.98 -15.52
N LYS A 468 -43.38 -36.86 -14.79
CA LYS A 468 -42.24 -35.94 -14.98
C LYS A 468 -41.13 -36.28 -13.97
N PRO A 469 -39.85 -36.39 -14.38
CA PRO A 469 -38.73 -36.04 -13.51
C PRO A 469 -38.38 -34.55 -13.66
N VAL A 470 -37.89 -34.01 -12.56
CA VAL A 470 -37.52 -32.60 -12.35
C VAL A 470 -36.37 -32.19 -13.26
N GLN A 471 -36.52 -31.02 -13.87
CA GLN A 471 -35.60 -30.41 -14.82
C GLN A 471 -34.77 -29.37 -14.06
N GLU A 472 -33.46 -29.58 -13.92
CA GLU A 472 -32.52 -28.54 -13.48
C GLU A 472 -32.38 -27.50 -14.58
N GLN A 473 -32.84 -26.28 -14.30
CA GLN A 473 -32.66 -25.11 -15.14
C GLN A 473 -31.25 -24.56 -14.89
N SER A 474 -30.34 -24.68 -15.85
CA SER A 474 -29.15 -23.83 -15.89
C SER A 474 -29.50 -22.56 -16.65
N GLU A 475 -29.62 -21.45 -15.92
CA GLU A 475 -29.80 -20.12 -16.49
C GLU A 475 -28.60 -19.74 -17.38
N HIS A 476 -28.92 -19.39 -18.62
CA HIS A 476 -27.98 -18.89 -19.61
C HIS A 476 -27.56 -17.45 -19.23
N CYS A 477 -26.37 -17.28 -18.64
CA CYS A 477 -25.77 -15.97 -18.45
C CYS A 477 -24.92 -15.62 -19.68
N GLU A 478 -25.46 -14.82 -20.60
CA GLU A 478 -24.69 -14.18 -21.66
C GLU A 478 -23.65 -13.22 -21.02
N ARG A 479 -22.38 -13.60 -21.03
CA ARG A 479 -21.27 -12.71 -20.65
C ARG A 479 -20.47 -12.36 -21.90
N ARG A 480 -20.61 -11.11 -22.36
CA ARG A 480 -19.86 -10.55 -23.51
C ARG A 480 -18.34 -10.65 -23.29
N ILE A 481 -17.66 -11.28 -24.24
CA ILE A 481 -16.19 -11.26 -24.35
C ILE A 481 -15.74 -9.99 -25.12
N PRO A 482 -14.63 -9.32 -24.72
CA PRO A 482 -14.09 -8.15 -25.42
C PRO A 482 -13.49 -8.53 -26.79
N ARG A 483 -13.81 -7.75 -27.82
CA ARG A 483 -13.20 -7.87 -29.16
C ARG A 483 -11.81 -7.24 -29.17
N HIS A 484 -10.80 -7.97 -29.66
CA HIS A 484 -9.51 -7.41 -30.03
C HIS A 484 -9.55 -6.91 -31.49
N PRO A 485 -9.01 -5.72 -31.81
CA PRO A 485 -9.04 -5.17 -33.16
C PRO A 485 -7.80 -5.62 -33.96
N ASN A 486 -8.02 -6.13 -35.17
CA ASN A 486 -7.00 -6.23 -36.21
C ASN A 486 -7.46 -5.45 -37.44
N LYS A 487 -6.63 -4.49 -37.87
CA LYS A 487 -6.21 -4.19 -39.25
C LYS A 487 -5.72 -2.75 -39.34
N LEU A 488 -4.45 -2.57 -39.73
CA LEU A 488 -3.94 -1.33 -40.29
C LEU A 488 -3.25 -1.69 -41.60
N ASP A 489 -3.78 -1.10 -42.67
CA ASP A 489 -3.42 -1.36 -44.06
C ASP A 489 -2.03 -0.81 -44.42
N LYS A 490 -1.45 -1.50 -45.41
CA LYS A 490 -0.21 -1.14 -46.08
C LYS A 490 -0.40 0.13 -46.92
N GLN A 491 0.57 1.04 -46.87
CA GLN A 491 0.87 1.91 -48.01
C GLN A 491 2.39 2.06 -48.19
N VAL A 492 2.81 1.82 -49.42
CA VAL A 492 4.19 1.91 -49.94
C VAL A 492 4.37 3.27 -50.59
N THR A 493 5.53 3.92 -50.41
CA THR A 493 6.17 4.92 -51.31
C THR A 493 7.55 5.24 -50.73
N SER A 494 8.64 4.65 -51.23
CA SER A 494 9.54 5.14 -52.29
C SER A 494 10.54 6.26 -51.88
N LEU A 495 11.80 5.83 -51.71
CA LEU A 495 13.09 6.46 -52.11
C LEU A 495 13.25 8.00 -52.07
N SER A 496 14.27 8.48 -51.33
CA SER A 496 15.43 9.18 -51.92
C SER A 496 16.51 9.49 -50.88
N ALA A 497 17.78 9.39 -51.31
CA ALA A 497 19.01 9.57 -50.57
C ALA A 497 19.51 11.02 -50.50
N ARG A 498 20.23 11.35 -49.41
CA ARG A 498 21.35 12.32 -49.22
C ARG A 498 21.52 12.50 -47.70
N GLY A 499 22.67 12.45 -47.04
CA GLY A 499 24.05 12.66 -47.44
C GLY A 499 24.65 13.69 -46.46
N GLU A 500 25.68 13.30 -45.69
CA GLU A 500 26.67 14.14 -44.97
C GLU A 500 26.11 15.02 -43.82
N GLY A 501 26.77 15.31 -42.70
CA GLY A 501 28.12 15.11 -42.17
C GLY A 501 28.29 15.98 -40.90
N GLU A 502 29.31 15.67 -40.11
CA GLU A 502 30.02 16.54 -39.15
C GLU A 502 29.45 16.89 -37.75
N ASP A 503 30.07 16.25 -36.75
CA ASP A 503 30.83 16.84 -35.62
C ASP A 503 30.52 18.27 -35.13
N ARG A 504 30.35 18.40 -33.81
CA ARG A 504 31.30 19.15 -32.95
C ARG A 504 31.01 19.02 -31.44
N HIS A 505 32.06 18.57 -30.76
CA HIS A 505 32.38 18.75 -29.35
C HIS A 505 32.36 20.23 -28.91
N VAL A 506 31.81 20.54 -27.72
CA VAL A 506 32.35 21.61 -26.84
C VAL A 506 32.20 21.19 -25.38
N GLU A 507 33.32 21.31 -24.68
CA GLU A 507 33.63 20.94 -23.32
C GLU A 507 33.42 22.10 -22.31
N LEU A 508 33.22 21.71 -21.05
CA LEU A 508 33.85 22.21 -19.80
C LEU A 508 33.31 23.43 -19.00
N ARG A 509 33.50 23.24 -17.68
CA ARG A 509 33.53 24.13 -16.50
C ARG A 509 32.16 24.47 -15.88
N GLY A 510 31.90 24.27 -14.59
CA GLY A 510 32.77 24.05 -13.43
C GLY A 510 32.56 25.18 -12.40
N GLY A 511 32.12 24.86 -11.17
CA GLY A 511 32.31 25.77 -10.04
C GLY A 511 31.24 25.81 -8.93
N ARG A 512 31.61 25.23 -7.78
CA ARG A 512 31.50 25.76 -6.39
C ARG A 512 30.14 25.86 -5.69
N ASN A 513 29.97 24.93 -4.75
CA ASN A 513 29.46 24.99 -3.38
C ASN A 513 28.93 26.34 -2.84
N SER A 514 27.73 26.28 -2.25
CA SER A 514 27.36 27.09 -1.09
C SER A 514 26.50 26.28 -0.11
N PHE A 515 27.00 26.14 1.12
CA PHE A 515 26.35 25.55 2.28
C PHE A 515 25.17 26.42 2.72
N LYS A 516 23.96 25.85 2.73
CA LYS A 516 22.81 26.39 3.44
C LYS A 516 21.79 25.28 3.70
N ASP A 517 21.99 24.49 4.75
CA ASP A 517 20.92 23.67 5.33
C ASP A 517 21.24 23.30 6.78
N GLN A 518 20.70 24.07 7.71
CA GLN A 518 20.38 23.59 9.04
C GLN A 518 19.20 24.40 9.55
N LEU A 519 18.13 23.69 9.93
CA LEU A 519 16.83 24.17 10.42
C LEU A 519 15.69 24.28 9.39
N GLY A 520 15.51 23.27 8.54
CA GLY A 520 14.30 23.08 7.71
C GLY A 520 13.81 21.62 7.58
N GLY A 521 14.33 20.68 8.39
CA GLY A 521 14.22 19.24 8.12
C GLY A 521 13.23 18.42 8.96
N LEU A 522 12.28 19.02 9.68
CA LEU A 522 11.30 18.29 10.52
C LEU A 522 9.89 18.21 9.94
N LEU A 523 9.69 18.71 8.72
CA LEU A 523 8.58 18.29 7.89
C LEU A 523 9.19 17.40 6.82
N LEU A 524 8.93 16.09 6.88
CA LEU A 524 9.04 15.26 5.68
C LEU A 524 8.24 16.01 4.61
N GLN A 525 8.93 16.51 3.58
CA GLN A 525 8.27 17.03 2.39
C GLN A 525 7.15 16.06 2.07
N SER A 526 5.93 16.57 2.05
CA SER A 526 4.75 15.84 1.61
C SER A 526 5.12 15.24 0.26
N ARG A 527 5.47 13.95 0.24
CA ARG A 527 5.66 13.18 -0.99
C ARG A 527 4.29 13.17 -1.66
N SER A 528 4.10 14.16 -2.51
CA SER A 528 2.91 14.36 -3.32
C SER A 528 2.65 13.04 -4.05
N ARG A 529 1.54 12.41 -3.68
CA ARG A 529 1.03 11.18 -4.27
C ARG A 529 1.04 11.31 -5.78
N ARG A 530 1.80 10.47 -6.48
CA ARG A 530 1.53 10.17 -7.89
C ARG A 530 2.08 8.80 -8.33
N ILE A 531 1.22 7.81 -8.09
CA ILE A 531 0.96 6.61 -8.92
C ILE A 531 1.92 5.42 -8.69
N PHE A 532 1.64 4.68 -7.60
CA PHE A 532 2.06 3.28 -7.36
C PHE A 532 1.63 2.27 -8.45
N ASP A 533 0.88 2.72 -9.45
CA ASP A 533 0.53 1.94 -10.65
C ASP A 533 1.47 2.20 -11.84
N LYS A 534 2.37 3.20 -11.79
CA LYS A 534 3.32 3.53 -12.88
C LYS A 534 4.50 2.60 -12.97
N LEU A 535 4.86 1.97 -11.86
CA LEU A 535 5.98 1.03 -11.80
C LEU A 535 5.75 -0.19 -12.71
N TRP A 536 4.51 -0.44 -13.16
CA TRP A 536 4.12 -1.75 -13.74
C TRP A 536 3.20 -1.67 -14.97
N SER A 537 3.19 -0.55 -15.70
CA SER A 537 2.66 -0.55 -17.07
C SER A 537 3.76 -1.03 -18.02
N SER A 538 3.68 -2.29 -18.46
CA SER A 538 4.49 -2.78 -19.58
C SER A 538 4.17 -1.93 -20.81
N LYS A 539 5.04 -0.95 -21.09
CA LYS A 539 5.18 -0.35 -22.40
C LYS A 539 6.66 -0.45 -22.71
N GLY A 540 6.97 -1.29 -23.70
CA GLY A 540 8.33 -1.61 -24.10
C GLY A 540 9.19 -0.36 -24.33
N HIS A 541 10.49 -0.54 -24.13
CA HIS A 541 11.53 0.42 -24.47
C HIS A 541 11.29 1.01 -25.86
N GLY A 542 11.07 2.32 -25.91
CA GLY A 542 10.92 3.11 -27.11
C GLY A 542 11.21 4.57 -26.76
N GLU A 543 12.15 5.14 -27.49
CA GLU A 543 12.86 6.39 -27.24
C GLU A 543 11.97 7.61 -26.90
N ASN A 544 12.58 8.53 -26.15
CA ASN A 544 12.05 9.84 -25.78
C ASN A 544 11.50 10.62 -27.00
N GLY A 545 10.18 10.83 -27.00
CA GLY A 545 9.50 11.77 -27.88
C GLY A 545 8.90 12.93 -27.08
N LYS A 546 9.44 14.14 -27.26
CA LYS A 546 8.90 15.42 -26.80
C LYS A 546 7.44 15.58 -27.24
N GLY A 547 6.58 15.99 -26.30
CA GLY A 547 5.19 16.37 -26.57
C GLY A 547 4.92 17.78 -26.03
N SER A 548 4.74 18.70 -26.97
CA SER A 548 4.56 20.14 -26.78
C SER A 548 3.34 20.53 -25.96
N GLU A 549 3.51 21.63 -25.24
CA GLU A 549 2.45 22.40 -24.58
C GLU A 549 1.52 23.03 -25.62
N THR A 550 0.20 22.98 -25.37
CA THR A 550 -0.78 23.84 -26.05
C THR A 550 -1.45 24.72 -25.01
N SER A 551 -1.14 26.00 -25.08
CA SER A 551 -1.77 27.09 -24.32
C SER A 551 -3.18 27.38 -24.82
N GLY A 552 -4.08 27.70 -23.89
CA GLY A 552 -5.39 28.29 -24.15
C GLY A 552 -5.67 29.37 -23.10
N SER A 553 -5.51 30.63 -23.53
CA SER A 553 -5.53 31.88 -22.78
C SER A 553 -6.79 32.16 -21.96
N SER A 554 -6.65 32.97 -20.91
CA SER A 554 -7.65 34.00 -20.54
C SER A 554 -6.97 35.15 -19.79
N GLN A 555 -7.28 36.35 -20.27
CA GLN A 555 -6.57 37.62 -20.10
C GLN A 555 -6.86 38.31 -18.77
N SER A 556 -5.87 39.05 -18.26
CA SER A 556 -6.03 40.07 -17.22
C SER A 556 -6.34 41.44 -17.85
N PRO A 557 -7.01 42.36 -17.12
CA PRO A 557 -6.81 43.79 -17.31
C PRO A 557 -6.16 44.46 -16.09
N PRO A 558 -5.60 45.68 -16.26
CA PRO A 558 -4.39 46.11 -15.58
C PRO A 558 -4.61 47.10 -14.43
N SER A 559 -3.57 47.26 -13.62
CA SER A 559 -3.42 48.27 -12.58
C SER A 559 -2.57 49.44 -13.09
N THR A 560 -3.05 50.66 -12.91
CA THR A 560 -2.23 51.89 -12.81
C THR A 560 -3.03 53.02 -12.19
N ALA A 561 -2.59 53.53 -11.03
CA ALA A 561 -2.40 54.97 -10.76
C ALA A 561 -1.94 55.20 -9.30
N LYS A 562 -1.08 56.20 -9.13
CA LYS A 562 -0.25 56.56 -7.96
C LYS A 562 -0.98 57.55 -7.00
N PRO A 563 -0.35 58.01 -5.89
CA PRO A 563 -1.00 58.26 -4.59
C PRO A 563 -1.32 59.74 -4.30
N THR A 564 -2.15 59.98 -3.28
CA THR A 564 -2.23 61.26 -2.55
C THR A 564 -2.53 61.03 -1.07
N GLU A 565 -1.78 61.75 -0.22
CA GLU A 565 -1.86 61.81 1.25
C GLU A 565 -3.19 62.39 1.78
N VAL A 566 -3.54 62.09 3.04
CA VAL A 566 -3.78 63.04 4.16
C VAL A 566 -4.24 62.28 5.44
N LYS A 567 -3.87 62.85 6.59
CA LYS A 567 -3.81 62.43 8.03
C LYS A 567 -5.15 62.13 8.79
N PRO A 568 -5.13 61.76 10.12
CA PRO A 568 -6.01 60.72 10.73
C PRO A 568 -7.02 61.15 11.84
N SER A 569 -7.79 60.14 12.31
CA SER A 569 -8.48 59.97 13.63
C SER A 569 -9.82 60.74 13.85
N PRO A 570 -10.73 60.36 14.81
CA PRO A 570 -10.58 59.48 15.99
C PRO A 570 -11.77 58.51 16.35
N LEU A 571 -11.53 57.71 17.40
CA LEU A 571 -12.41 56.74 18.11
C LEU A 571 -13.65 57.36 18.83
N PRO A 572 -14.65 56.53 19.21
CA PRO A 572 -15.53 56.80 20.35
C PRO A 572 -15.56 55.67 21.43
N PRO A 573 -16.17 55.91 22.62
CA PRO A 573 -15.54 55.59 23.91
C PRO A 573 -16.17 54.46 24.76
N LEU A 574 -15.37 54.05 25.76
CA LEU A 574 -15.72 53.23 26.93
C LEU A 574 -16.75 53.89 27.85
N ARG A 575 -17.64 53.08 28.44
CA ARG A 575 -18.46 53.45 29.61
C ARG A 575 -18.29 52.41 30.72
N ASN A 576 -18.05 52.94 31.91
CA ASN A 576 -17.61 52.25 33.13
C ASN A 576 -18.78 52.08 34.14
N ARG A 577 -18.54 51.25 35.17
CA ARG A 577 -19.27 51.01 36.44
C ARG A 577 -20.33 49.90 36.50
N ARG A 578 -20.07 48.93 37.39
CA ARG A 578 -20.96 48.58 38.53
C ARG A 578 -20.13 48.16 39.76
N TYR A 579 -20.76 48.35 40.90
CA TYR A 579 -20.25 48.46 42.27
C TYR A 579 -20.00 47.13 42.99
N SER A 580 -19.11 47.19 43.98
CA SER A 580 -18.96 46.25 45.10
C SER A 580 -20.15 46.28 46.06
N VAL A 581 -20.50 45.13 46.65
CA VAL A 581 -21.13 45.03 47.97
C VAL A 581 -20.50 43.84 48.70
N SER A 582 -20.29 44.08 49.99
CA SER A 582 -19.73 43.35 51.14
C SER A 582 -19.67 41.82 51.14
#